data_AF-A0A2H0BTY8-F1
#
_entry.id   AF-A0A2H0BTY8-F1
#
_cell.length_a   1.000
_cell.length_b   1.000
_cell.length_c   1.000
_cell.angle_alpha   90.00
_cell.angle_beta   90.00
_cell.angle_gamma   90.00
#
_symmetry.space_group_name_H-M   'P 1'
#
loop_
_entity.id
_entity.type
_entity.pdbx_description
1 polymer ?
#
loop_
_entity_poly.entity_id
_entity_poly.type
_entity_poly.pdbx_seq_one_letter_code
_entity_poly.pdbx_strand_id
1 'polypeptide(L)'
;MEKVKFTKPQQIVVDKFKLNSYLRNNFYFTRGTALSVYYFGHRESEDLDFFTEQYLPKELVQQFVSKIASKHKLKFNLREIDPVLIGEVYMKIENFTVLPKMLVPLTLPQLQRFFKRQSRQLAKSFTK
;
A
#
# COMPACT_ATOMS: atom_id res chain seq x y z
N MET A 1 -5.74 -19.05 10.74
CA MET A 1 -5.04 -17.78 11.03
C MET A 1 -6.07 -16.67 10.90
N GLU A 2 -6.25 -15.88 11.94
CA GLU A 2 -7.17 -14.73 11.88
C GLU A 2 -6.61 -13.73 10.87
N LYS A 3 -7.42 -13.34 9.88
CA LYS A 3 -6.97 -12.42 8.83
C LYS A 3 -6.88 -11.03 9.44
N VAL A 4 -5.71 -10.39 9.38
CA VAL A 4 -5.59 -8.94 9.58
C VAL A 4 -6.51 -8.28 8.55
N LYS A 5 -7.49 -7.50 9.02
CA LYS A 5 -8.47 -6.81 8.18
C LYS A 5 -8.12 -5.34 8.07
N PHE A 6 -8.64 -4.71 7.02
CA PHE A 6 -8.59 -3.26 6.92
C PHE A 6 -9.32 -2.60 8.10
N THR A 7 -8.77 -1.50 8.59
CA THR A 7 -9.51 -0.57 9.44
C THR A 7 -10.68 0.05 8.65
N LYS A 8 -11.67 0.62 9.34
CA LYS A 8 -12.83 1.25 8.67
C LYS A 8 -12.41 2.32 7.64
N PRO A 9 -11.46 3.24 7.94
CA PRO A 9 -10.98 4.21 6.96
C PRO A 9 -10.29 3.56 5.75
N GLN A 10 -9.45 2.54 5.97
CA GLN A 10 -8.78 1.83 4.88
C GLN A 10 -9.79 1.15 3.95
N GLN A 11 -10.80 0.50 4.53
CA GLN A 11 -11.85 -0.17 3.77
C GLN A 11 -12.61 0.82 2.87
N ILE A 12 -12.95 2.00 3.39
CA ILE A 12 -13.59 3.07 2.62
C ILE A 12 -12.74 3.45 1.40
N VAL A 13 -11.44 3.69 1.60
CA VAL A 13 -10.54 4.08 0.50
C VAL A 13 -10.43 2.95 -0.52
N VAL A 14 -10.15 1.72 -0.09
CA VAL A 14 -10.03 0.55 -0.97
C VAL A 14 -11.31 0.31 -1.76
N ASP A 15 -12.48 0.48 -1.16
CA ASP A 15 -13.76 0.33 -1.86
C ASP A 15 -13.99 1.41 -2.91
N LYS A 16 -13.53 2.66 -2.67
CA LYS A 16 -13.56 3.70 -3.71
C LYS A 16 -12.64 3.39 -4.88
N PHE A 17 -11.46 2.84 -4.60
CA PHE A 17 -10.56 2.35 -5.66
C PHE A 17 -11.19 1.22 -6.47
N LYS A 18 -11.85 0.26 -5.82
CA LYS A 18 -12.49 -0.88 -6.49
C LYS A 18 -13.72 -0.48 -7.33
N LEU A 19 -14.56 0.42 -6.83
CA LEU A 19 -15.81 0.83 -7.48
C LEU A 19 -15.59 1.82 -8.63
N ASN A 20 -14.48 2.55 -8.64
CA ASN A 20 -14.15 3.47 -9.73
C ASN A 20 -13.32 2.74 -10.80
N SER A 21 -13.87 2.60 -12.01
CA SER A 21 -13.23 1.89 -13.12
C SER A 21 -11.88 2.50 -13.52
N TYR A 22 -11.78 3.83 -13.53
CA TYR A 22 -10.52 4.51 -13.86
C TYR A 22 -9.43 4.16 -12.85
N LEU A 23 -9.71 4.22 -11.54
CA LEU A 23 -8.71 3.91 -10.53
C LEU A 23 -8.32 2.44 -10.53
N ARG A 24 -9.32 1.54 -10.61
CA ARG A 24 -9.08 0.10 -10.62
C ARG A 24 -8.21 -0.34 -11.79
N ASN A 25 -8.33 0.33 -12.93
CA ASN A 25 -7.59 -0.02 -14.14
C ASN A 25 -6.21 0.62 -14.21
N ASN A 26 -5.98 1.73 -13.51
CA ASN A 26 -4.72 2.49 -13.59
C ASN A 26 -3.85 2.37 -12.33
N PHE A 27 -4.41 1.93 -11.19
CA PHE A 27 -3.68 1.83 -9.94
C PHE A 27 -3.66 0.40 -9.38
N TYR A 28 -2.51 0.02 -8.84
CA TYR A 28 -2.25 -1.25 -8.18
C TYR A 28 -2.02 -1.03 -6.69
N PHE A 29 -2.79 -1.71 -5.84
CA PHE A 29 -2.55 -1.69 -4.40
C PHE A 29 -1.33 -2.57 -4.07
N THR A 30 -0.33 -2.02 -3.37
CA THR A 30 1.00 -2.64 -3.25
C THR A 30 1.61 -2.52 -1.83
N ARG A 31 2.88 -2.89 -1.70
CA ARG A 31 3.74 -2.79 -0.50
C ARG A 31 3.19 -3.53 0.73
N GLY A 32 3.55 -3.05 1.92
CA GLY A 32 3.46 -3.81 3.18
C GLY A 32 2.02 -4.14 3.57
N THR A 33 1.08 -3.23 3.33
CA THR A 33 -0.32 -3.44 3.69
C THR A 33 -1.01 -4.43 2.77
N ALA A 34 -0.74 -4.37 1.45
CA ALA A 34 -1.22 -5.38 0.53
C ALA A 34 -0.68 -6.77 0.90
N LEU A 35 0.62 -6.84 1.23
CA LEU A 35 1.26 -8.08 1.63
C LEU A 35 0.70 -8.65 2.95
N SER A 36 0.42 -7.78 3.92
CA SER A 36 -0.15 -8.22 5.20
C SER A 36 -1.62 -8.65 5.07
N VAL A 37 -2.49 -7.79 4.52
CA VAL A 37 -3.94 -8.03 4.52
C VAL A 37 -4.35 -9.18 3.59
N TYR A 38 -3.74 -9.30 2.40
CA TYR A 38 -4.17 -10.30 1.42
C TYR A 38 -3.44 -11.63 1.51
N TYR A 39 -2.20 -11.67 2.01
CA TYR A 39 -1.36 -12.87 1.90
C TYR A 39 -0.99 -13.50 3.23
N PHE A 40 -0.48 -12.72 4.19
CA PHE A 40 0.23 -13.30 5.34
C PHE A 40 -0.41 -13.04 6.71
N GLY A 41 -1.13 -11.94 6.90
CA GLY A 41 -1.64 -11.52 8.21
C GLY A 41 -0.56 -11.42 9.28
N HIS A 42 0.66 -11.02 8.89
CA HIS A 42 1.86 -11.15 9.72
C HIS A 42 2.09 -9.96 10.65
N ARG A 43 1.48 -8.81 10.37
CA ARG A 43 1.54 -7.59 11.19
C ARG A 43 0.38 -6.65 10.88
N GLU A 44 0.10 -5.74 11.79
CA GLU A 44 -0.74 -4.59 11.47
C GLU A 44 0.01 -3.66 10.49
N SER A 45 -0.73 -3.05 9.58
CA SER A 45 -0.19 -2.13 8.59
C SER A 45 -1.27 -1.14 8.21
N GLU A 46 -1.04 0.13 8.51
CA GLU A 46 -2.07 1.18 8.42
C GLU A 46 -2.00 1.96 7.10
N ASP A 47 -0.82 2.03 6.48
CA ASP A 47 -0.60 2.78 5.24
C ASP A 47 -1.29 2.13 4.04
N LEU A 48 -1.73 2.92 3.05
CA LEU A 48 -2.19 2.39 1.77
C LEU A 48 -1.32 2.93 0.64
N ASP A 49 -0.58 2.04 0.00
CA ASP A 49 0.28 2.36 -1.14
C ASP A 49 -0.39 1.95 -2.45
N PHE A 50 -0.54 2.91 -3.37
CA PHE A 50 -1.03 2.67 -4.72
C PHE A 50 0.04 3.07 -5.73
N PHE A 51 0.32 2.16 -6.67
CA PHE A 51 1.26 2.38 -7.77
C PHE A 51 0.51 2.53 -9.08
N THR A 52 1.01 3.35 -10.00
CA THR A 52 0.50 3.44 -11.38
C THR A 52 1.67 3.48 -12.35
N GLU A 53 1.49 2.90 -13.52
CA GLU A 53 2.46 2.95 -14.62
C GLU A 53 2.33 4.24 -15.45
N GLN A 54 1.21 4.95 -15.29
CA GLN A 54 0.94 6.18 -16.01
C GLN A 54 1.47 7.38 -15.23
N TYR A 55 2.08 8.32 -15.94
CA TYR A 55 2.32 9.64 -15.36
C TYR A 55 0.97 10.34 -15.18
N LEU A 56 0.67 10.70 -13.94
CA LEU A 56 -0.55 11.44 -13.60
C LEU A 56 -0.17 12.83 -13.09
N PRO A 57 -0.79 13.89 -13.66
CA PRO A 57 -0.62 15.25 -13.12
C PRO A 57 -1.00 15.29 -11.64
N LYS A 58 -0.21 16.02 -10.86
CA LYS A 58 -0.40 16.16 -9.40
C LYS A 58 -1.79 16.68 -9.07
N GLU A 59 -2.30 17.62 -9.88
CA GLU A 59 -3.60 18.25 -9.73
C GLU A 59 -4.74 17.23 -9.86
N LEU A 60 -4.60 16.26 -10.77
CA LEU A 60 -5.58 15.20 -10.96
C LEU A 60 -5.64 14.29 -9.73
N VAL A 61 -4.47 13.87 -9.22
CA VAL A 61 -4.37 13.06 -8.00
C VAL A 61 -4.93 13.83 -6.80
N GLN A 62 -4.62 15.13 -6.70
CA GLN A 62 -5.10 15.99 -5.63
C GLN A 62 -6.63 16.14 -5.63
N GLN A 63 -7.22 16.46 -6.78
CA GLN A 63 -8.67 16.57 -6.93
C GLN A 63 -9.35 15.25 -6.55
N PHE A 64 -8.76 14.14 -6.99
CA PHE A 64 -9.28 12.82 -6.71
C PHE A 64 -9.27 12.48 -5.20
N VAL A 65 -8.11 12.62 -4.55
CA VAL A 65 -7.96 12.36 -3.11
C VAL A 65 -8.82 13.29 -2.28
N SER A 66 -8.86 14.59 -2.63
CA SER A 66 -9.68 15.60 -1.95
C SER A 66 -11.18 15.27 -2.02
N LYS A 67 -11.66 14.75 -3.16
CA LYS A 67 -13.05 14.33 -3.32
C LYS A 67 -13.40 13.15 -2.42
N ILE A 68 -12.52 12.15 -2.30
CA ILE A 68 -12.73 11.05 -1.33
C ILE A 68 -12.75 11.59 0.09
N ALA A 69 -11.73 12.38 0.44
CA ALA A 69 -11.53 12.87 1.80
C ALA A 69 -12.71 13.73 2.26
N SER A 70 -13.14 14.69 1.46
CA SER A 70 -14.29 15.55 1.72
C SER A 70 -15.59 14.75 1.89
N LYS A 71 -15.85 13.79 0.99
CA LYS A 71 -17.07 12.96 1.04
C LYS A 71 -17.15 12.09 2.29
N HIS A 72 -16.01 11.68 2.84
CA HIS A 72 -15.92 10.77 3.98
C HIS A 72 -15.44 11.44 5.26
N LYS A 73 -15.35 12.78 5.28
CA LYS A 73 -14.87 13.59 6.43
C LYS A 73 -13.50 13.12 6.94
N LEU A 74 -12.62 12.71 6.02
CA LEU A 74 -11.25 12.30 6.33
C LEU A 74 -10.32 13.51 6.23
N LYS A 75 -9.34 13.60 7.13
CA LYS A 75 -8.23 14.55 6.98
C LYS A 75 -7.25 14.01 5.94
N PHE A 76 -6.80 14.84 5.02
CA PHE A 76 -5.73 14.48 4.08
C PHE A 76 -4.77 15.65 3.92
N ASN A 77 -3.50 15.32 3.73
CA ASN A 77 -2.45 16.28 3.38
C ASN A 77 -1.75 15.74 2.14
N LEU A 78 -1.68 16.53 1.07
CA LEU A 78 -0.85 16.20 -0.07
C LEU A 78 0.56 16.70 0.20
N ARG A 79 1.54 15.80 0.13
CA ARG A 79 2.96 16.15 0.25
C ARG A 79 3.68 15.71 -1.00
N GLU A 80 4.51 16.61 -1.53
CA GLU A 80 5.49 16.27 -2.55
C GLU A 80 6.74 15.75 -1.84
N ILE A 81 7.33 14.69 -2.39
CA ILE A 81 8.56 14.13 -1.84
C ILE A 81 9.72 14.81 -2.56
N ASP A 82 10.37 15.74 -1.88
CA ASP A 82 11.59 16.40 -2.34
C ASP A 82 12.82 15.91 -1.55
N PRO A 83 14.05 16.20 -2.00
CA PRO A 83 15.27 15.76 -1.31
C PRO A 83 15.39 16.24 0.13
N VAL A 84 14.83 17.41 0.48
CA VAL A 84 14.87 17.95 1.85
C VAL A 84 13.97 17.12 2.76
N LEU A 85 12.76 16.80 2.30
CA LEU A 85 11.84 15.92 3.02
C LEU A 85 12.42 14.51 3.20
N ILE A 86 13.10 13.98 2.18
CA ILE A 86 13.81 12.70 2.28
C ILE A 86 14.91 12.79 3.34
N GLY A 87 15.68 13.88 3.36
CA GLY A 87 16.70 14.14 4.39
C GLY A 87 16.11 14.14 5.80
N GLU A 88 14.97 14.82 6.01
CA GLU A 88 14.26 14.80 7.29
C GLU A 88 13.85 13.37 7.69
N VAL A 89 13.33 12.58 6.74
CA VAL A 89 12.96 11.17 6.99
C VAL A 89 14.17 10.32 7.33
N TYR A 90 15.32 10.54 6.69
CA TYR A 90 16.55 9.83 7.02
C TYR A 90 17.08 10.22 8.39
N MET A 91 17.06 11.49 8.77
CA MET A 91 17.46 11.91 10.12
C MET A 91 16.58 11.30 11.21
N LYS A 92 15.31 10.99 10.93
CA LYS A 92 14.46 10.27 11.88
C LYS A 92 14.97 8.87 12.22
N ILE A 93 15.87 8.27 11.43
CA ILE A 93 16.44 6.95 11.74
C ILE A 93 17.16 6.93 13.10
N GLU A 94 17.80 8.04 13.48
CA GLU A 94 18.51 8.16 14.75
C GLU A 94 17.55 8.09 15.95
N ASN A 95 16.30 8.50 15.74
CA ASN A 95 15.25 8.52 16.75
C ASN A 95 14.28 7.33 16.61
N PHE A 96 14.50 6.44 15.65
CA PHE A 96 13.61 5.33 15.37
C PHE A 96 13.93 4.13 16.29
N THR A 97 13.19 4.02 17.39
CA THR A 97 13.44 3.00 18.44
C THR A 97 12.53 1.79 18.36
N VAL A 98 11.51 1.80 17.48
CA VAL A 98 10.46 0.77 17.45
C VAL A 98 10.35 0.15 16.07
N LEU A 99 10.70 -1.14 15.96
CA LEU A 99 10.46 -1.91 14.74
C LEU A 99 8.98 -2.32 14.62
N PRO A 100 8.48 -2.58 13.39
CA PRO A 100 7.14 -3.11 13.20
C PRO A 100 6.91 -4.38 14.02
N LYS A 101 5.88 -4.38 14.85
CA LYS A 101 5.50 -5.54 15.66
C LYS A 101 4.93 -6.63 14.75
N MET A 102 5.58 -7.79 14.76
CA MET A 102 5.10 -8.97 14.05
C MET A 102 4.06 -9.69 14.93
N LEU A 103 2.83 -9.82 14.42
CA LEU A 103 1.78 -10.64 15.05
C LEU A 103 2.06 -12.13 14.85
N VAL A 104 2.58 -12.45 13.66
CA VAL A 104 3.01 -13.80 13.29
C VAL A 104 4.41 -13.70 12.70
N PRO A 105 5.39 -14.49 13.17
CA PRO A 105 6.72 -14.52 12.58
C PRO A 105 6.64 -14.87 11.09
N LEU A 106 7.26 -14.04 10.25
CA LEU A 106 7.44 -14.29 8.83
C LEU A 106 8.94 -14.43 8.57
N THR A 107 9.38 -15.67 8.38
CA THR A 107 10.80 -15.98 8.17
C THR A 107 11.22 -15.66 6.73
N LEU A 108 12.51 -15.34 6.55
CA LEU A 108 13.07 -15.12 5.21
C LEU A 108 12.83 -16.30 4.25
N PRO A 109 13.01 -17.57 4.63
CA PRO A 109 12.71 -18.70 3.73
C PRO A 109 11.24 -18.78 3.32
N GLN A 110 10.29 -18.43 4.21
CA GLN A 110 8.87 -18.38 3.84
C GLN A 110 8.61 -17.28 2.80
N LEU A 111 9.19 -16.09 3.01
CA LEU A 111 9.06 -14.96 2.09
C LEU A 111 9.66 -15.28 0.71
N GLN A 112 10.87 -15.87 0.68
CA GLN A 112 11.53 -16.31 -0.55
C GLN A 112 10.69 -17.34 -1.31
N ARG A 113 10.15 -18.36 -0.62
CA ARG A 113 9.28 -19.38 -1.25
C ARG A 113 8.01 -18.75 -1.83
N PHE A 114 7.41 -17.80 -1.12
CA PHE A 114 6.24 -17.08 -1.59
C PHE A 114 6.53 -16.35 -2.90
N PHE A 115 7.55 -15.49 -2.94
CA PHE A 115 7.85 -14.72 -4.16
C PHE A 115 8.33 -15.60 -5.32
N LYS A 116 9.07 -16.69 -5.05
CA LYS A 116 9.41 -17.68 -6.07
C LYS A 116 8.16 -18.32 -6.68
N ARG A 117 7.14 -18.61 -5.88
CA ARG A 117 5.85 -19.12 -6.37
C ARG A 117 5.10 -18.07 -7.20
N GLN A 118 5.02 -16.83 -6.73
CA GLN A 118 4.38 -15.74 -7.47
C GLN A 118 5.04 -15.52 -8.83
N SER A 119 6.38 -15.50 -8.88
CA SER A 119 7.16 -15.39 -10.12
C SER A 119 6.83 -16.52 -11.11
N ARG A 120 6.75 -17.78 -10.63
CA ARG A 120 6.37 -18.92 -11.48
C ARG A 120 4.93 -18.83 -11.99
N GLN A 121 3.99 -18.38 -11.16
CA GLN A 121 2.59 -18.20 -11.59
C GLN A 121 2.48 -17.13 -12.67
N LEU A 122 3.22 -16.02 -12.50
CA LEU A 122 3.28 -14.96 -13.49
C LEU A 122 3.92 -15.43 -14.80
N ALA A 123 5.02 -16.19 -14.75
CA ALA A 123 5.61 -16.75 -15.97
C ALA A 123 4.64 -17.64 -16.75
N LYS A 124 3.78 -18.41 -16.05
CA LYS A 124 2.73 -19.23 -16.68
C LYS A 124 1.66 -18.41 -17.39
N SER A 125 1.38 -17.18 -16.98
CA SER A 125 0.40 -16.34 -17.67
C SER A 125 0.89 -15.80 -19.02
N PHE A 126 2.21 -15.84 -19.27
CA PHE A 126 2.82 -15.38 -20.52
C PHE A 126 3.21 -16.51 -21.49
N THR A 127 3.11 -17.77 -21.06
CA THR A 127 3.53 -18.95 -21.83
C THR A 127 2.33 -19.77 -22.32
N LYS A 128 1.22 -19.09 -22.61
CA LYS A 128 0.05 -19.69 -23.27
C LYS A 128 0.26 -19.84 -24.76
#